data_AF-K1U4Y7-F1
#
_entry.id   AF-K1U4Y7-F1
#
_cell.length_a   1.000
_cell.length_b   1.000
_cell.length_c   1.000
_cell.angle_alpha   90.00
_cell.angle_beta   90.00
_cell.angle_gamma   90.00
#
_symmetry.space_group_name_H-M   'P 1'
#
loop_
_entity.id
_entity.type
_entity.pdbx_description
1 polymer ?
#
loop_
_entity_poly.entity_id
_entity_poly.type
_entity_poly.pdbx_seq_one_letter_code
_entity_poly.pdbx_strand_id
1 'polypeptide(L)'
;MEEIMNIVVEEGVKIVFTSAGNPKTWTGWLKERGITVIHVVSSSRFAVKCEEAGVDAVVAEGFEAGGHNGREETTTFCLIPAVREATTLPLIAAGGIGTGEGILAAMVLGAEGVQIGTRFALTEESSASPVFKDYCLSLGEGDTKLLLKKLAPTRLVKNAFREAVEKAEDSGA
;
A
#
# COMPACT_ATOMS: atom_id res chain seq x y z
N MET A 1 9.20 7.79 16.96
CA MET A 1 9.69 7.55 15.57
C MET A 1 11.20 7.44 15.54
N GLU A 2 11.93 8.41 16.10
CA GLU A 2 13.40 8.33 16.25
C GLU A 2 13.88 7.02 16.90
N GLU A 3 13.25 6.59 17.98
CA GLU A 3 13.57 5.32 18.65
C GLU A 3 13.49 4.12 17.70
N ILE A 4 12.42 4.01 16.91
CA ILE A 4 12.24 2.93 15.93
C ILE A 4 13.32 3.00 14.83
N MET A 5 13.67 4.20 14.37
CA MET A 5 14.71 4.39 13.35
C MET A 5 16.09 3.98 13.87
N ASN A 6 16.40 4.26 15.14
CA ASN A 6 17.64 3.78 15.75
C ASN A 6 17.67 2.26 15.84
N ILE A 7 16.58 1.62 16.29
CA ILE A 7 16.47 0.16 16.33
C ILE A 7 16.69 -0.45 14.94
N VAL A 8 16.08 0.11 13.89
CA VAL A 8 16.25 -0.35 12.50
C VAL A 8 17.73 -0.39 12.09
N VAL A 9 18.50 0.62 12.49
CA VAL A 9 19.94 0.70 12.16
C VAL A 9 20.76 -0.24 13.04
N GLU A 10 20.48 -0.29 14.33
CA GLU A 10 21.18 -1.16 15.30
C GLU A 10 21.01 -2.64 14.95
N GLU A 11 19.81 -3.04 14.53
CA GLU A 11 19.51 -4.41 14.06
C GLU A 11 20.02 -4.68 12.64
N GLY A 12 20.62 -3.69 11.98
CA GLY A 12 21.25 -3.86 10.67
C GLY A 12 20.27 -4.13 9.53
N VAL A 13 19.03 -3.65 9.63
CA VAL A 13 17.99 -3.75 8.60
C VAL A 13 18.51 -3.20 7.27
N LYS A 14 18.30 -3.93 6.17
CA LYS A 14 18.86 -3.59 4.85
C LYS A 14 17.92 -2.79 3.97
N ILE A 15 16.60 -3.01 4.13
CA ILE A 15 15.57 -2.40 3.29
C ILE A 15 14.47 -1.88 4.21
N VAL A 16 14.07 -0.62 4.02
CA VAL A 16 12.97 -0.01 4.76
C VAL A 16 11.91 0.45 3.77
N PHE A 17 10.69 -0.06 3.97
CA PHE A 17 9.50 0.43 3.31
C PHE A 17 8.89 1.54 4.17
N THR A 18 8.66 2.70 3.55
CA THR A 18 7.95 3.82 4.17
C THR A 18 6.65 4.06 3.42
N SER A 19 5.61 4.49 4.13
CA SER A 19 4.28 4.73 3.57
C SER A 19 3.61 5.83 4.34
N ALA A 20 2.75 6.60 3.68
CA ALA A 20 2.10 7.78 4.22
C ALA A 20 3.10 8.86 4.70
N GLY A 21 2.74 10.13 4.50
CA GLY A 21 3.60 11.26 4.88
C GLY A 21 4.64 11.63 3.82
N ASN A 22 5.71 12.29 4.26
CA ASN A 22 6.70 12.91 3.37
C ASN A 22 7.93 11.99 3.19
N PRO A 23 8.26 11.53 1.97
CA PRO A 23 9.42 10.67 1.74
C PRO A 23 10.75 11.35 2.12
N LYS A 24 10.83 12.70 2.12
CA LYS A 24 12.06 13.42 2.44
C LYS A 24 12.46 13.34 3.91
N THR A 25 11.54 13.00 4.82
CA THR A 25 11.79 13.07 6.26
C THR A 25 12.91 12.13 6.72
N TRP A 26 12.95 10.89 6.22
CA TRP A 26 13.91 9.88 6.67
C TRP A 26 14.80 9.31 5.57
N THR A 27 14.49 9.55 4.29
CA THR A 27 15.22 8.93 3.18
C THR A 27 16.72 9.25 3.22
N GLY A 28 17.11 10.52 3.32
CA GLY A 28 18.53 10.89 3.39
C GLY A 28 19.26 10.23 4.57
N TRP A 29 18.65 10.26 5.75
CA TRP A 29 19.21 9.67 6.97
C TRP A 29 19.41 8.16 6.87
N LEU A 30 18.44 7.43 6.29
CA LEU A 30 18.53 5.99 6.05
C LEU A 30 19.60 5.66 5.00
N LYS A 31 19.65 6.43 3.91
CA LYS A 31 20.62 6.21 2.82
C LYS A 31 22.06 6.48 3.23
N GLU A 32 22.31 7.49 4.06
CA GLU A 32 23.64 7.74 4.66
C GLU A 32 24.16 6.53 5.45
N ARG A 33 23.27 5.64 5.90
CA ARG A 33 23.57 4.42 6.66
C ARG A 33 23.55 3.16 5.79
N GLY A 34 23.49 3.32 4.47
CA GLY A 34 23.51 2.20 3.52
C GLY A 34 22.21 1.39 3.48
N ILE A 35 21.10 1.96 3.94
CA ILE A 35 19.78 1.30 3.90
C ILE A 35 19.07 1.66 2.60
N THR A 36 18.56 0.65 1.91
CA THR A 36 17.68 0.83 0.74
C THR A 36 16.32 1.32 1.19
N VAL A 37 15.83 2.41 0.60
CA VAL A 37 14.55 3.03 0.96
C VAL A 37 13.54 2.83 -0.17
N ILE A 38 12.39 2.26 0.17
CA ILE A 38 11.27 2.08 -0.75
C ILE A 38 10.08 2.87 -0.19
N HIS A 39 9.37 3.62 -1.03
CA HIS A 39 8.22 4.42 -0.59
C HIS A 39 6.92 4.05 -1.31
N VAL A 40 5.83 3.93 -0.55
CA VAL A 40 4.49 3.66 -1.09
C VAL A 40 3.83 4.95 -1.56
N VAL A 41 3.31 4.94 -2.78
CA VAL A 41 2.63 6.06 -3.44
C VAL A 41 1.30 5.61 -4.04
N SER A 42 0.37 6.55 -4.17
CA SER A 42 -0.96 6.32 -4.77
C SER A 42 -1.23 7.18 -6.01
N SER A 43 -0.21 7.90 -6.51
CA SER A 43 -0.28 8.63 -7.78
C SER A 43 1.10 8.82 -8.40
N SER A 44 1.14 9.01 -9.72
CA SER A 44 2.35 9.36 -10.48
C SER A 44 3.06 10.60 -9.94
N ARG A 45 2.30 11.63 -9.55
CA ARG A 45 2.84 12.84 -8.91
C ARG A 45 3.62 12.54 -7.64
N PHE A 46 3.16 11.61 -6.80
CA PHE A 46 3.89 11.23 -5.60
C PHE A 46 5.11 10.36 -5.92
N ALA A 47 5.08 9.57 -6.99
CA ALA A 47 6.25 8.85 -7.49
C ALA A 47 7.39 9.81 -7.88
N VAL A 48 7.09 10.88 -8.62
CA VAL A 48 8.08 11.93 -8.96
C VAL A 48 8.69 12.54 -7.69
N LYS A 49 7.88 12.85 -6.68
CA LYS A 49 8.37 13.38 -5.39
C LYS A 49 9.26 12.39 -4.64
N CYS A 50 9.06 11.10 -4.82
CA CYS A 50 9.91 10.06 -4.23
C CYS A 50 11.27 10.01 -4.94
N GLU A 51 11.29 10.12 -6.27
CA GLU A 51 12.53 10.23 -7.06
C GLU A 51 13.33 11.48 -6.64
N GLU A 52 12.67 12.63 -6.49
CA GLU A 52 13.30 13.84 -5.93
C GLU A 52 13.81 13.68 -4.49
N ALA A 53 13.16 12.84 -3.68
CA ALA A 53 13.59 12.53 -2.32
C ALA A 53 14.77 11.55 -2.30
N GLY A 54 15.10 10.94 -3.43
CA GLY A 54 16.20 10.01 -3.60
C GLY A 54 15.91 8.60 -3.08
N VAL A 55 14.64 8.15 -3.05
CA VAL A 55 14.32 6.75 -2.71
C VAL A 55 14.89 5.80 -3.77
N ASP A 56 15.04 4.52 -3.44
CA ASP A 56 15.63 3.50 -4.33
C ASP A 56 14.59 2.74 -5.15
N ALA A 57 13.33 2.70 -4.70
CA ALA A 57 12.19 2.15 -5.44
C ALA A 57 10.87 2.75 -4.94
N VAL A 58 9.79 2.54 -5.70
CA VAL A 58 8.43 2.93 -5.31
C VAL A 58 7.48 1.74 -5.34
N VAL A 59 6.56 1.70 -4.37
CA VAL A 59 5.38 0.84 -4.45
C VAL A 59 4.20 1.68 -4.90
N ALA A 60 3.58 1.36 -6.02
CA ALA A 60 2.35 2.01 -6.46
C ALA A 60 1.13 1.19 -6.01
N GLU A 61 0.37 1.74 -5.07
CA GLU A 61 -0.77 1.07 -4.45
C GLU A 61 -2.10 1.56 -5.03
N GLY A 62 -2.81 0.64 -5.71
CA GLY A 62 -4.09 0.91 -6.33
C GLY A 62 -5.27 0.85 -5.37
N PHE A 63 -6.41 1.37 -5.84
CA PHE A 63 -7.68 1.46 -5.13
C PHE A 63 -8.16 0.15 -4.50
N GLU A 64 -7.81 -0.99 -5.08
CA GLU A 64 -8.22 -2.33 -4.66
C GLU A 64 -7.52 -2.80 -3.38
N ALA A 65 -6.41 -2.16 -2.98
CA ALA A 65 -5.68 -2.51 -1.77
C ALA A 65 -6.54 -2.40 -0.50
N GLY A 66 -6.28 -3.28 0.47
CA GLY A 66 -6.85 -3.19 1.81
C GLY A 66 -6.11 -2.16 2.66
N GLY A 67 -6.75 -1.64 3.71
CA GLY A 67 -6.12 -0.63 4.57
C GLY A 67 -6.33 0.79 4.04
N HIS A 68 -5.34 1.67 4.22
CA HIS A 68 -5.43 3.08 3.82
C HIS A 68 -5.06 3.27 2.36
N ASN A 69 -5.90 3.96 1.59
CA ASN A 69 -5.69 4.13 0.15
C ASN A 69 -5.57 5.61 -0.25
N GLY A 70 -5.11 5.85 -1.47
CA GLY A 70 -5.11 7.17 -2.09
C GLY A 70 -6.50 7.78 -2.24
N ARG A 71 -6.57 9.12 -2.21
CA ARG A 71 -7.83 9.87 -2.35
C ARG A 71 -8.34 9.87 -3.79
N GLU A 72 -7.45 9.65 -4.75
CA GLU A 72 -7.73 9.67 -6.18
C GLU A 72 -8.48 8.43 -6.67
N GLU A 73 -8.55 7.37 -5.87
CA GLU A 73 -9.26 6.11 -6.20
C GLU A 73 -8.78 5.45 -7.51
N THR A 74 -7.55 5.74 -7.94
CA THR A 74 -6.94 5.14 -9.12
C THR A 74 -6.70 3.64 -8.88
N THR A 75 -7.26 2.80 -9.74
CA THR A 75 -7.10 1.34 -9.70
C THR A 75 -5.68 0.93 -10.06
N THR A 76 -5.22 -0.24 -9.60
CA THR A 76 -3.89 -0.78 -9.94
C THR A 76 -3.69 -0.81 -11.46
N PHE A 77 -4.70 -1.23 -12.22
CA PHE A 77 -4.64 -1.30 -13.68
C PHE A 77 -4.30 0.05 -14.34
N CYS A 78 -4.86 1.14 -13.83
CA CYS A 78 -4.60 2.49 -14.36
C CYS A 78 -3.36 3.14 -13.72
N LEU A 79 -3.08 2.83 -12.45
CA LEU A 79 -2.02 3.47 -11.68
C LEU A 79 -0.63 3.03 -12.16
N ILE A 80 -0.41 1.73 -12.37
CA ILE A 80 0.91 1.19 -12.73
C ILE A 80 1.47 1.83 -14.01
N PRO A 81 0.76 1.86 -15.16
CA PRO A 81 1.30 2.49 -16.36
C PRO A 81 1.53 4.01 -16.17
N ALA A 82 0.63 4.69 -15.46
CA ALA A 82 0.78 6.14 -15.20
C ALA A 82 2.00 6.46 -14.31
N VAL A 83 2.30 5.62 -13.32
CA VAL A 83 3.50 5.76 -12.50
C VAL A 83 4.74 5.40 -13.31
N ARG A 84 4.70 4.33 -14.11
CA ARG A 84 5.83 3.91 -14.96
C ARG A 84 6.25 5.01 -15.93
N GLU A 85 5.31 5.75 -16.51
CA GLU A 85 5.60 6.88 -17.40
C GLU A 85 6.26 8.06 -16.65
N ALA A 86 5.97 8.22 -15.37
CA ALA A 86 6.37 9.40 -14.59
C ALA A 86 7.72 9.29 -13.88
N THR A 87 8.27 8.10 -13.69
CA THR A 87 9.56 7.89 -12.99
C THR A 87 10.37 6.81 -13.67
N THR A 88 11.68 6.77 -13.43
CA THR A 88 12.59 5.69 -13.87
C THR A 88 12.95 4.72 -12.75
N LEU A 89 12.52 4.99 -11.51
CA LEU A 89 12.74 4.11 -10.37
C LEU A 89 12.15 2.71 -10.60
N PRO A 90 12.72 1.66 -9.98
CA PRO A 90 12.07 0.36 -9.86
C PRO A 90 10.66 0.53 -9.26
N LEU A 91 9.69 -0.11 -9.89
CA LEU A 91 8.27 0.00 -9.61
C LEU A 91 7.71 -1.34 -9.14
N ILE A 92 7.10 -1.33 -7.97
CA ILE A 92 6.42 -2.48 -7.37
C ILE A 92 4.92 -2.21 -7.38
N ALA A 93 4.12 -3.09 -7.96
CA ALA A 93 2.67 -2.94 -7.97
C ALA A 93 2.03 -3.49 -6.70
N ALA A 94 1.06 -2.78 -6.12
CA ALA A 94 0.29 -3.23 -4.96
C ALA A 94 -1.21 -2.98 -5.14
N GLY A 95 -2.04 -3.86 -4.55
CA GLY A 95 -3.50 -3.77 -4.59
C GLY A 95 -4.12 -4.71 -5.63
N GLY A 96 -5.01 -5.61 -5.18
CA GLY A 96 -5.73 -6.55 -6.06
C GLY A 96 -4.91 -7.76 -6.54
N ILE A 97 -3.62 -7.85 -6.21
CA ILE A 97 -2.74 -8.92 -6.71
C ILE A 97 -2.75 -10.10 -5.74
N GLY A 98 -3.34 -11.22 -6.20
CA GLY A 98 -3.47 -12.43 -5.41
C GLY A 98 -3.28 -13.72 -6.19
N THR A 99 -2.88 -13.70 -7.46
CA THR A 99 -2.65 -14.90 -8.29
C THR A 99 -1.42 -14.73 -9.18
N GLY A 100 -0.95 -15.82 -9.81
CA GLY A 100 0.18 -15.74 -10.75
C GLY A 100 -0.14 -14.88 -11.97
N GLU A 101 -1.38 -14.94 -12.46
CA GLU A 101 -1.88 -14.10 -13.55
C GLU A 101 -1.90 -12.62 -13.15
N GLY A 102 -2.26 -12.31 -11.90
CA GLY A 102 -2.20 -10.94 -11.37
C GLY A 102 -0.77 -10.41 -11.30
N ILE A 103 0.20 -11.27 -10.95
CA ILE A 103 1.62 -10.92 -10.98
C ILE A 103 2.05 -10.61 -12.41
N LEU A 104 1.74 -11.51 -13.35
CA LEU A 104 2.09 -11.33 -14.76
C LEU A 104 1.44 -10.06 -15.34
N ALA A 105 0.18 -9.79 -15.03
CA ALA A 105 -0.53 -8.59 -15.48
C ALA A 105 0.16 -7.32 -14.96
N ALA A 106 0.54 -7.27 -13.67
CA ALA A 106 1.26 -6.14 -13.11
C ALA A 106 2.62 -5.92 -13.79
N MET A 107 3.34 -6.99 -14.12
CA MET A 107 4.60 -6.91 -14.84
C MET A 107 4.41 -6.40 -16.28
N VAL A 108 3.39 -6.87 -16.98
CA VAL A 108 3.02 -6.38 -18.32
C VAL A 108 2.68 -4.89 -18.30
N LEU A 109 2.03 -4.40 -17.24
CA LEU A 109 1.71 -2.98 -17.06
C LEU A 109 2.94 -2.10 -16.76
N GLY A 110 4.11 -2.70 -16.50
CA GLY A 110 5.38 -2.00 -16.37
C GLY A 110 6.02 -2.07 -14.98
N ALA A 111 5.49 -2.87 -14.05
CA ALA A 111 6.15 -3.09 -12.76
C ALA A 111 7.24 -4.17 -12.84
N GLU A 112 8.33 -4.03 -12.08
CA GLU A 112 9.37 -5.06 -11.95
C GLU A 112 9.07 -6.08 -10.84
N GLY A 113 8.07 -5.81 -10.00
CA GLY A 113 7.64 -6.71 -8.92
C GLY A 113 6.25 -6.38 -8.37
N VAL A 114 5.82 -7.16 -7.38
CA VAL A 114 4.53 -6.96 -6.71
C VAL A 114 4.65 -7.00 -5.19
N GLN A 115 3.77 -6.28 -4.52
CA GLN A 115 3.55 -6.36 -3.08
C GLN A 115 2.15 -6.94 -2.82
N ILE A 116 2.11 -8.01 -2.02
CA ILE A 116 0.89 -8.78 -1.77
C ILE A 116 0.49 -8.63 -0.31
N GLY A 117 -0.67 -8.04 -0.05
CA GLY A 117 -1.21 -7.83 1.30
C GLY A 117 -2.17 -8.94 1.72
N THR A 118 -3.44 -8.81 1.31
CA THR A 118 -4.56 -9.67 1.72
C THR A 118 -4.25 -11.17 1.66
N ARG A 119 -3.61 -11.65 0.59
CA ARG A 119 -3.29 -13.08 0.46
C ARG A 119 -2.32 -13.57 1.53
N PHE A 120 -1.28 -12.79 1.87
CA PHE A 120 -0.36 -13.13 2.96
C PHE A 120 -0.99 -12.94 4.34
N ALA A 121 -1.88 -11.95 4.52
CA ALA A 121 -2.61 -11.75 5.78
C ALA A 121 -3.47 -12.98 6.19
N LEU A 122 -3.85 -13.82 5.22
CA LEU A 122 -4.69 -15.01 5.41
C LEU A 122 -3.91 -16.34 5.35
N THR A 123 -2.57 -16.30 5.31
CA THR A 123 -1.72 -17.51 5.40
C THR A 123 -1.72 -18.11 6.80
N GLU A 124 -1.25 -19.35 6.94
CA GLU A 124 -1.15 -20.03 8.24
C GLU A 124 -0.23 -19.26 9.20
N GLU A 125 0.92 -18.79 8.71
CA GLU A 125 1.97 -18.10 9.47
C GLU A 125 1.60 -16.68 9.90
N SER A 126 0.59 -16.07 9.27
CA SER A 126 0.11 -14.73 9.65
C SER A 126 -0.34 -14.71 11.12
N SER A 127 0.09 -13.68 11.86
CA SER A 127 -0.32 -13.46 13.26
C SER A 127 -1.78 -12.99 13.42
N ALA A 128 -2.54 -12.86 12.33
CA ALA A 128 -3.95 -12.47 12.41
C ALA A 128 -4.78 -13.53 13.16
N SER A 129 -5.80 -13.08 13.88
CA SER A 129 -6.73 -13.97 14.59
C SER A 129 -7.34 -15.01 13.63
N PRO A 130 -7.44 -16.29 14.02
CA PRO A 130 -8.14 -17.30 13.22
C PRO A 130 -9.56 -16.88 12.85
N VAL A 131 -10.28 -16.24 13.79
CA VAL A 131 -11.64 -15.71 13.55
C VAL A 131 -11.64 -14.64 12.46
N PHE A 132 -10.61 -13.79 12.41
CA PHE A 132 -10.47 -12.81 11.32
C PHE A 132 -10.18 -13.51 9.99
N LYS A 133 -9.30 -14.51 9.98
CA LYS A 133 -8.96 -15.25 8.76
C LYS A 133 -10.18 -15.97 8.19
N ASP A 134 -10.89 -16.74 9.03
CA ASP A 134 -12.12 -17.43 8.66
C ASP A 134 -13.20 -16.47 8.16
N TYR A 135 -13.36 -15.33 8.85
CA TYR A 135 -14.28 -14.30 8.42
C TYR A 135 -13.94 -13.76 7.04
N CYS A 136 -12.68 -13.37 6.82
CA CYS A 136 -12.21 -12.86 5.52
C CYS A 136 -12.36 -13.88 4.39
N LEU A 137 -12.14 -15.16 4.67
CA LEU A 137 -12.33 -16.25 3.69
C LEU A 137 -13.81 -16.47 3.33
N SER A 138 -14.75 -16.05 4.18
CA SER A 138 -16.19 -16.11 3.91
C SER A 138 -16.73 -14.96 3.05
N LEU A 139 -15.92 -13.90 2.83
CA LEU A 139 -16.35 -12.71 2.10
C LEU A 139 -16.42 -12.97 0.58
N GLY A 140 -17.42 -12.37 -0.05
CA GLY A 140 -17.60 -12.38 -1.50
C GLY A 140 -17.15 -11.10 -2.19
N GLU A 141 -17.32 -11.07 -3.51
CA GLU A 141 -17.19 -9.83 -4.28
C GLU A 141 -18.15 -8.76 -3.75
N GLY A 142 -17.66 -7.53 -3.60
CA GLY A 142 -18.46 -6.40 -3.11
C GLY A 142 -18.56 -6.27 -1.59
N ASP A 143 -18.02 -7.23 -0.82
CA ASP A 143 -18.05 -7.17 0.65
C ASP A 143 -16.98 -6.23 1.25
N THR A 144 -16.21 -5.51 0.42
CA THR A 144 -15.34 -4.42 0.89
C THR A 144 -15.76 -3.07 0.31
N LYS A 145 -15.58 -2.00 1.07
CA LYS A 145 -15.88 -0.64 0.63
C LYS A 145 -14.81 0.33 1.12
N LEU A 146 -14.45 1.30 0.27
CA LEU A 146 -13.63 2.44 0.67
C LEU A 146 -14.53 3.47 1.37
N LEU A 147 -14.31 3.69 2.66
CA LEU A 147 -15.05 4.64 3.51
C LEU A 147 -14.09 5.59 4.21
N LEU A 148 -14.60 6.47 5.07
CA LEU A 148 -13.83 7.47 5.82
C LEU A 148 -13.09 8.43 4.89
N LYS A 149 -13.62 8.68 3.69
CA LYS A 149 -12.93 9.42 2.62
C LYS A 149 -12.64 10.87 3.01
N LYS A 150 -13.49 11.48 3.86
CA LYS A 150 -13.27 12.82 4.40
C LYS A 150 -12.10 12.88 5.40
N LEU A 151 -11.82 11.78 6.10
CA LEU A 151 -10.76 11.67 7.11
C LEU A 151 -9.50 11.04 6.52
N ALA A 152 -9.50 9.73 6.37
CA ALA A 152 -8.43 8.92 5.81
C ALA A 152 -9.08 7.73 5.06
N PRO A 153 -9.11 7.75 3.71
CA PRO A 153 -9.76 6.69 2.94
C PRO A 153 -9.24 5.32 3.35
N THR A 154 -10.14 4.46 3.82
CA THR A 154 -9.79 3.13 4.33
C THR A 154 -10.71 2.08 3.73
N ARG A 155 -10.14 1.04 3.10
CA ARG A 155 -10.89 -0.10 2.58
C ARG A 155 -11.20 -1.06 3.71
N LEU A 156 -12.47 -1.17 4.04
CA LEU A 156 -12.99 -1.97 5.14
C LEU A 156 -13.79 -3.15 4.61
N VAL A 157 -13.67 -4.29 5.29
CA VAL A 157 -14.60 -5.42 5.11
C VAL A 157 -15.97 -5.05 5.69
N LYS A 158 -17.02 -5.68 5.18
CA LYS A 158 -18.36 -5.62 5.77
C LYS A 158 -18.29 -6.05 7.23
N ASN A 159 -18.87 -5.27 8.13
CA ASN A 159 -19.11 -5.59 9.54
C ASN A 159 -19.95 -4.46 10.14
N ALA A 160 -20.34 -4.59 11.42
CA ALA A 160 -21.14 -3.59 12.11
C ALA A 160 -20.48 -2.20 12.16
N PHE A 161 -19.15 -2.12 12.25
CA PHE A 161 -18.44 -0.84 12.23
C PHE A 161 -18.54 -0.16 10.86
N ARG A 162 -18.28 -0.90 9.77
CA ARG A 162 -18.44 -0.39 8.40
C ARG A 162 -19.86 0.13 8.17
N GLU A 163 -20.88 -0.64 8.57
CA GLU A 163 -22.29 -0.23 8.44
C GLU A 163 -22.60 1.04 9.23
N ALA A 164 -22.07 1.17 10.45
CA ALA A 164 -22.23 2.38 11.26
C ALA A 164 -21.55 3.61 10.63
N VAL A 165 -20.35 3.45 10.08
CA VAL A 165 -19.63 4.51 9.36
C VAL A 165 -20.40 4.93 8.11
N GLU A 166 -20.82 3.98 7.29
CA GLU A 166 -21.56 4.24 6.06
C GLU A 166 -22.86 4.99 6.34
N LYS A 167 -23.62 4.56 7.37
CA LYS A 167 -24.82 5.28 7.81
C LYS A 167 -24.52 6.70 8.29
N ALA A 168 -23.42 6.91 9.00
CA ALA A 168 -23.03 8.24 9.46
C ALA A 168 -22.70 9.17 8.29
N GLU A 169 -21.89 8.71 7.33
CA GLU A 169 -21.55 9.46 6.11
C GLU A 169 -22.79 9.77 5.27
N ASP A 170 -23.72 8.81 5.10
CA ASP A 170 -24.98 9.01 4.37
C ASP A 170 -25.90 10.03 5.07
N SER A 171 -25.79 10.16 6.39
CA SER A 171 -26.53 11.17 7.17
C SER A 171 -25.86 12.55 7.20
N GLY A 172 -24.71 12.72 6.54
CA GLY A 172 -24.03 14.00 6.36
C GLY A 172 -22.84 14.27 7.27
N ALA A 173 -22.39 13.28 8.06
CA ALA A 173 -21.14 13.37 8.84
C ALA A 173 -19.90 13.56 7.94
#